data_AF-A0A2P9HCY4-F1
#
_entry.id   AF-A0A2P9HCY4-F1
#
_cell.length_a   1.000
_cell.length_b   1.000
_cell.length_c   1.000
_cell.angle_alpha   90.00
_cell.angle_beta   90.00
_cell.angle_gamma   90.00
#
_symmetry.space_group_name_H-M   'P 1'
#
loop_
_entity.id
_entity.type
_entity.pdbx_description
1 polymer ?
#
loop_
_entity_poly.entity_id
_entity_poly.type
_entity_poly.pdbx_seq_one_letter_code
_entity_poly.pdbx_strand_id
1 'polypeptide(L)' 'MKEVTPKDARQGRKGSRIFLILIVSLVLAMIVWAAVEFYGQLTPGRGFMDDNSKPPASTESKPPASATGAQ' A
#
# COMPACT_ATOMS: atom_id res chain seq x y z
N MET A 1 -34.80 -25.76 -39.93
CA MET A 1 -34.01 -24.85 -39.07
C MET A 1 -34.24 -25.30 -37.62
N LYS A 2 -33.20 -25.46 -36.80
CA LYS A 2 -33.38 -25.84 -35.39
C LYS A 2 -33.90 -24.62 -34.62
N GLU A 3 -35.17 -24.67 -34.23
CA GLU A 3 -35.82 -23.72 -33.33
C GLU A 3 -35.04 -23.71 -31.99
N VAL A 4 -34.30 -22.63 -31.72
CA VAL A 4 -33.65 -22.44 -30.42
C VAL A 4 -34.72 -21.93 -29.46
N THR A 5 -35.04 -22.69 -28.43
CA THR A 5 -36.04 -22.24 -27.46
C THR A 5 -35.54 -20.97 -26.75
N PRO A 6 -36.41 -19.99 -26.42
CA PRO A 6 -35.99 -18.73 -25.77
C PRO A 6 -35.29 -18.93 -24.42
N LYS A 7 -35.45 -20.13 -23.84
CA LYS A 7 -34.84 -20.59 -22.59
C LYS A 7 -33.35 -20.94 -22.78
N ASP A 8 -33.00 -21.47 -23.95
CA ASP A 8 -31.65 -21.87 -24.35
C ASP A 8 -30.87 -20.72 -24.98
N ALA A 9 -31.56 -19.74 -25.58
CA ALA A 9 -30.98 -18.51 -26.09
C ALA A 9 -30.42 -17.59 -24.99
N ARG A 10 -30.78 -17.81 -23.72
CA ARG A 10 -30.14 -17.16 -22.57
C ARG A 10 -28.73 -17.73 -22.37
N GLN A 11 -27.79 -17.21 -23.16
CA GLN A 11 -26.36 -17.43 -23.02
C GLN A 11 -25.93 -17.04 -21.60
N GLY A 12 -25.68 -18.05 -20.76
CA GLY A 12 -25.32 -17.82 -19.36
C GLY A 12 -25.49 -19.02 -18.44
N ARG A 13 -26.34 -20.00 -18.80
CA ARG A 13 -26.60 -21.18 -17.92
C ARG A 13 -25.31 -21.97 -17.56
N LYS A 14 -24.29 -21.97 -18.42
CA LYS A 14 -23.00 -22.64 -18.17
C LYS A 14 -21.92 -21.74 -17.54
N GLY A 15 -22.12 -20.42 -17.49
CA GLY A 15 -21.14 -19.45 -16.98
C GLY A 15 -21.00 -19.43 -15.46
N SER A 16 -21.96 -20.01 -14.72
CA SER A 16 -21.98 -19.97 -13.26
C SER A 16 -20.76 -20.61 -12.60
N ARG A 17 -20.13 -21.61 -13.23
CA ARG A 17 -18.91 -22.23 -12.66
C ARG A 17 -17.73 -21.26 -12.68
N ILE A 18 -17.55 -20.54 -13.77
CA ILE A 18 -16.46 -19.56 -13.94
C ILE A 18 -16.70 -18.37 -13.02
N PHE A 19 -17.94 -17.91 -12.91
CA PHE A 19 -18.32 -16.85 -11.99
C PHE A 19 -18.02 -17.20 -10.52
N LEU A 20 -18.27 -18.46 -10.12
CA LEU A 20 -17.94 -18.93 -8.77
C LEU A 20 -16.44 -18.90 -8.51
N ILE A 21 -15.62 -19.38 -9.45
CA ILE A 21 -14.16 -19.35 -9.33
C ILE A 21 -13.66 -17.90 -9.22
N LEU A 22 -14.21 -16.99 -10.04
CA LEU A 22 -13.89 -15.57 -9.98
C LEU A 22 -14.17 -14.98 -8.60
N ILE A 23 -15.36 -15.21 -8.05
CA ILE A 23 -15.70 -14.71 -6.70
C ILE A 23 -14.77 -15.31 -5.65
N VAL A 24 -14.51 -16.61 -5.68
CA VAL A 24 -13.62 -17.26 -4.70
C VAL A 24 -12.21 -16.66 -4.77
N SER A 25 -11.67 -16.47 -5.97
CA SER A 25 -10.35 -15.86 -6.16
C SER A 25 -10.29 -14.42 -5.68
N LEU A 26 -11.35 -13.64 -5.90
CA LEU A 26 -11.44 -12.25 -5.47
C LEU A 26 -11.48 -12.14 -3.95
N VAL A 27 -12.28 -12.99 -3.29
CA VAL A 27 -12.33 -13.06 -1.82
C VAL A 27 -10.97 -13.46 -1.25
N LEU A 28 -10.30 -14.44 -1.87
CA LEU A 28 -8.97 -14.88 -1.42
C LEU A 28 -7.94 -13.75 -1.51
N ALA A 29 -7.96 -12.96 -2.60
CA ALA A 29 -7.11 -11.78 -2.75
C ALA A 29 -7.37 -10.72 -1.66
N MET A 30 -8.64 -10.46 -1.32
CA MET A 30 -9.01 -9.54 -0.24
C MET A 30 -8.50 -10.02 1.13
N ILE A 31 -8.53 -11.33 1.40
CA ILE A 31 -8.00 -11.90 2.65
C ILE A 31 -6.49 -11.69 2.75
N VAL A 32 -5.75 -11.97 1.66
CA VAL A 32 -4.30 -11.76 1.61
C VAL A 32 -3.96 -10.29 1.83
N TRP A 33 -4.67 -9.38 1.17
CA TRP A 33 -4.50 -7.94 1.36
C TRP A 33 -4.69 -7.52 2.81
N ALA A 34 -5.79 -7.96 3.44
CA ALA A 34 -6.08 -7.64 4.83
C ALA A 34 -5.00 -8.16 5.79
N ALA A 35 -4.47 -9.36 5.55
CA ALA A 35 -3.38 -9.91 6.34
C ALA A 35 -2.08 -9.10 6.20
N VAL A 36 -1.74 -8.65 4.99
CA VAL A 36 -0.57 -7.80 4.75
C VAL A 36 -0.71 -6.45 5.44
N GLU A 37 -1.88 -5.82 5.37
CA GLU A 37 -2.15 -4.55 6.05
C GLU A 37 -2.01 -4.70 7.57
N PHE A 38 -2.59 -5.74 8.16
CA PHE A 38 -2.50 -5.99 9.59
C PHE A 38 -1.05 -6.25 10.04
N TYR A 39 -0.28 -7.00 9.24
CA TYR A 39 1.16 -7.20 9.49
C TYR A 39 1.97 -5.89 9.39
N GLY A 40 1.63 -5.03 8.43
CA GLY A 40 2.24 -3.71 8.28
C GLY A 40 1.93 -2.75 9.42
N GLN A 41 0.76 -2.84 10.05
CA GLN A 41 0.42 -2.07 11.24
C GLN A 41 1.18 -2.56 12.49
N LEU A 42 1.37 -3.88 12.61
CA LEU A 42 2.11 -4.48 13.74
C LEU A 42 3.61 -4.28 13.65
N THR A 43 4.15 -4.17 12.43
CA THR A 43 5.56 -3.90 12.20
C THR A 43 5.68 -2.43 11.85
N PRO A 44 5.98 -1.51 12.80
CA PRO A 44 6.27 -0.13 12.45
C PRO A 44 7.44 -0.15 11.46
N GLY A 45 7.11 0.01 10.18
CA GLY A 45 8.10 0.05 9.13
C GLY A 45 8.96 1.26 9.39
N ARG A 46 10.25 1.05 9.67
CA ARG A 46 11.25 2.08 9.43
C ARG A 46 11.07 2.47 7.96
N GLY A 47 10.43 3.59 7.71
CA GLY A 47 10.20 4.12 6.39
C GLY A 47 11.51 4.15 5.64
N PHE A 48 11.48 3.88 4.34
CA PHE A 48 12.64 4.05 3.46
C PHE A 48 13.24 5.47 3.54
N MET A 49 12.49 6.43 4.10
CA MET A 49 12.84 7.83 4.36
C MET A 49 13.01 8.17 5.86
N ASP A 50 13.12 7.18 6.76
CA ASP A 50 13.37 7.44 8.19
C ASP A 50 14.89 7.56 8.44
N ASP A 51 15.53 8.45 7.69
CA ASP A 51 16.89 8.87 7.97
C ASP A 51 16.84 10.02 8.98
N ASN A 52 16.73 9.69 10.27
CA ASN A 52 16.93 10.63 11.37
C ASN A 52 18.43 10.98 11.56
N SER A 53 19.19 11.04 10.46
CA SER A 53 20.52 11.63 10.43
C SER A 53 20.35 13.14 10.60
N LYS A 54 20.46 13.59 11.84
CA LYS A 54 20.74 14.98 12.17
C LYS A 54 21.80 15.50 11.18
N PRO A 55 21.51 16.52 10.34
CA PRO A 55 22.51 17.01 9.40
C PRO A 55 23.75 17.42 10.19
N PRO A 56 24.97 17.08 9.74
CA PRO A 56 26.21 17.34 10.47
C PRO A 56 26.48 18.84 10.71
N ALA A 57 25.66 19.73 10.15
CA ALA A 57 25.76 21.18 10.25
C ALA A 57 24.85 21.80 11.34
N SER A 58 24.60 21.11 12.46
CA SER A 58 24.18 21.79 13.69
C SER A 58 25.42 22.25 14.47
N THR A 59 26.32 23.00 13.83
CA THR A 59 27.32 23.78 14.56
C THR A 59 26.63 25.05 15.03
N GLU A 60 26.42 25.14 16.34
CA GLU A 60 26.01 26.36 17.02
C GLU A 60 26.90 27.52 16.56
N SER A 61 26.30 28.57 15.99
CA SER A 61 27.02 29.74 15.49
C SER A 61 27.60 30.47 16.69
N LYS A 62 28.87 30.18 17.01
CA LYS A 62 29.61 30.90 18.05
C LYS A 62 29.78 32.35 17.57
N PRO A 63 29.20 33.35 18.25
CA PRO A 63 29.44 34.73 17.86
C PRO A 63 30.95 35.03 17.99
N PRO A 64 31.52 35.84 17.07
CA PRO A 64 32.94 36.18 17.11
C PRO A 64 33.24 36.89 18.44
N ALA A 65 34.42 36.61 19.01
CA ALA A 65 34.88 37.28 20.21
C ALA A 65 35.04 38.78 19.92
N SER A 66 34.09 39.60 20.37
CA SER A 66 34.27 41.04 20.50
C SER A 66 35.41 41.32 21.49
N ALA A 67 36.62 41.51 20.97
CA ALA A 67 37.70 42.14 21.71
C ALA A 67 37.63 43.65 21.48
N THR A 68 36.71 44.27 22.21
CA THR A 68 36.76 45.69 22.56
C THR A 68 37.81 45.86 23.68
N GLY A 69 38.82 46.68 23.42
CA GLY A 69 39.81 47.20 24.36
C GLY A 69 40.89 47.91 23.52
N ALA A 70 41.03 49.23 23.44
CA ALA A 70 41.00 50.25 24.48
C ALA A 70 41.80 49.80 25.70
N GLN A 71 43.12 49.97 25.64
CA GLN A 71 43.92 50.90 26.46
C GLN A 71 45.29 51.11 25.80
#